data_AF-A0A673L6Y5-F1
#
_entry.id   AF-A0A673L6Y5-F1
#
_cell.length_a   1.000
_cell.length_b   1.000
_cell.length_c   1.000
_cell.angle_alpha   90.00
_cell.angle_beta   90.00
_cell.angle_gamma   90.00
#
_symmetry.space_group_name_H-M   'P 1'
#
loop_
_entity.id
_entity.type
_entity.pdbx_description
1 polymer ?
#
loop_
_entity_poly.entity_id
_entity_poly.type
_entity_poly.pdbx_seq_one_letter_code
_entity_poly.pdbx_strand_id
1 'polypeptide(L)'
;MCWSLSAPGNILKYFMTENEDDHADVTQGLKLVKEVIAAVDNKVNEHEKKKRLKEVYSRTDSKSIMRMKSGQMFAREDLLRGQKLIHDGPLQLKNSAGRLKDVQALLLRDVIVFLQEKDQKYIFASLDQRSTVISLLKLIVREVANEEKGLFLITAGIEKPEMVEVYASSKEERNTWMQLIQEAMQSMEGDDDEGVPSENEEDRRLQEIKVKELRGTEFHFSFSGLK
;
A
#
# COMPACT_ATOMS: atom_id res chain seq x y z
N MET A 1 -55.05 47.04 -1.99
CA MET A 1 -54.21 47.88 -2.88
C MET A 1 -53.01 47.06 -3.30
N CYS A 2 -52.91 46.82 -4.60
CA CYS A 2 -51.84 46.09 -5.26
C CYS A 2 -50.65 47.04 -5.45
N TRP A 3 -49.43 46.64 -5.08
CA TRP A 3 -48.20 47.24 -5.60
C TRP A 3 -47.21 46.11 -5.93
N SER A 4 -47.29 45.68 -7.18
CA SER A 4 -46.23 45.03 -7.92
C SER A 4 -45.08 46.02 -8.15
N LEU A 5 -43.86 45.66 -7.73
CA LEU A 5 -42.63 46.26 -8.24
C LEU A 5 -41.71 45.13 -8.70
N SER A 6 -41.83 44.87 -9.99
CA SER A 6 -40.85 44.14 -10.80
C SER A 6 -39.74 45.11 -11.18
N ALA A 7 -38.49 44.73 -10.92
CA ALA A 7 -37.28 44.97 -11.74
C ALA A 7 -36.02 45.06 -10.85
N PRO A 8 -34.80 44.79 -11.38
CA PRO A 8 -34.47 43.92 -12.50
C PRO A 8 -33.43 42.85 -12.12
N GLY A 9 -33.55 41.65 -12.67
CA GLY A 9 -32.54 40.60 -12.61
C GLY A 9 -31.28 40.96 -13.40
N ASN A 10 -30.47 41.88 -12.88
CA ASN A 10 -29.25 42.34 -13.56
C ASN A 10 -28.04 42.62 -12.66
N ILE A 11 -28.05 42.23 -11.38
CA ILE A 11 -26.84 42.35 -10.53
C ILE A 11 -25.85 41.19 -10.80
N LEU A 12 -26.32 40.03 -11.26
CA LEU A 12 -25.45 38.89 -11.57
C LEU A 12 -24.78 38.94 -12.95
N LYS A 13 -25.07 39.96 -13.77
CA LYS A 13 -24.46 40.12 -15.11
C LYS A 13 -23.22 41.01 -15.14
N TYR A 14 -22.99 41.83 -14.09
CA TYR A 14 -21.87 42.78 -14.05
C TYR A 14 -20.54 42.21 -13.51
N PHE A 15 -20.49 40.91 -13.18
CA PHE A 15 -19.24 40.20 -12.86
C PHE A 15 -18.92 39.06 -13.83
N MET A 16 -19.68 38.93 -14.93
CA MET A 16 -19.42 37.96 -16.00
C MET A 16 -18.98 38.71 -17.26
N THR A 17 -17.96 39.56 -17.16
CA THR A 17 -17.35 40.18 -18.35
C THR A 17 -15.96 40.77 -18.09
N GLU A 18 -15.11 40.14 -17.27
CA GLU A 18 -13.67 40.41 -17.36
C GLU A 18 -12.92 39.06 -17.25
N ASN A 19 -12.29 38.67 -18.36
CA ASN A 19 -11.40 37.53 -18.62
C ASN A 19 -11.91 36.09 -18.40
N GLU A 20 -12.19 35.39 -19.51
CA GLU A 20 -12.23 33.91 -19.55
C GLU A 20 -10.93 33.27 -19.02
N ASP A 21 -9.80 33.97 -19.19
CA ASP A 21 -8.48 33.59 -18.68
C ASP A 21 -8.45 33.57 -17.13
N ASP A 22 -9.04 34.57 -16.46
CA ASP A 22 -9.08 34.64 -14.99
C ASP A 22 -9.95 33.49 -14.41
N HIS A 23 -11.01 33.09 -15.12
CA HIS A 23 -11.84 31.94 -14.74
C HIS A 23 -11.08 30.61 -14.92
N ALA A 24 -10.27 30.49 -15.97
CA ALA A 24 -9.41 29.32 -16.20
C ALA A 24 -8.31 29.23 -15.12
N ASP A 25 -7.67 30.34 -14.78
CA ASP A 25 -6.64 30.43 -13.75
C ASP A 25 -7.17 30.08 -12.35
N VAL A 26 -8.36 30.57 -12.00
CA VAL A 26 -9.02 30.23 -10.72
C VAL A 26 -9.41 28.74 -10.69
N THR A 27 -9.92 28.19 -11.79
CA THR A 27 -10.27 26.76 -11.89
C THR A 27 -9.03 25.88 -11.76
N GLN A 28 -7.94 26.26 -12.42
CA GLN A 28 -6.65 25.57 -12.34
C GLN A 28 -6.06 25.69 -10.92
N GLY A 29 -6.12 26.87 -10.31
CA GLY A 29 -5.72 27.07 -8.92
C GLY A 29 -6.49 26.17 -7.95
N LEU A 30 -7.80 26.05 -8.12
CA LEU A 30 -8.63 25.16 -7.32
C LEU A 30 -8.25 23.68 -7.51
N LYS A 31 -7.96 23.26 -8.75
CA LYS A 31 -7.49 21.90 -9.05
C LYS A 31 -6.17 21.60 -8.34
N LEU A 32 -5.18 22.49 -8.47
CA LEU A 32 -3.87 22.34 -7.84
C LEU A 32 -3.99 22.26 -6.31
N VAL A 33 -4.84 23.10 -5.69
CA VAL A 33 -5.07 23.04 -4.24
C VAL A 33 -5.66 21.69 -3.83
N LYS A 34 -6.62 21.15 -4.59
CA LYS A 34 -7.18 19.81 -4.31
C LYS A 34 -6.14 18.70 -4.45
N GLU A 35 -5.27 18.77 -5.45
CA GLU A 35 -4.18 17.81 -5.66
C GLU A 35 -3.17 17.85 -4.51
N VAL A 36 -2.79 19.06 -4.06
CA VAL A 36 -1.89 19.23 -2.91
C VAL A 36 -2.51 18.67 -1.64
N ILE A 37 -3.79 18.95 -1.37
CA ILE A 37 -4.51 18.39 -0.21
C ILE A 37 -4.49 16.86 -0.27
N ALA A 38 -4.86 16.27 -1.41
CA ALA A 38 -4.85 14.82 -1.59
C ALA A 38 -3.45 14.21 -1.41
N ALA A 39 -2.41 14.89 -1.91
CA ALA A 39 -1.02 14.45 -1.73
C ALA A 39 -0.58 14.49 -0.25
N VAL A 40 -0.98 15.54 0.49
CA VAL A 40 -0.71 15.65 1.93
C VAL A 40 -1.46 14.56 2.70
N ASP A 41 -2.75 14.36 2.43
CA ASP A 41 -3.55 13.32 3.08
C ASP A 41 -2.96 11.93 2.86
N ASN A 42 -2.53 11.63 1.63
CA ASN A 42 -1.83 10.40 1.31
C ASN A 42 -0.53 10.27 2.11
N LYS A 43 0.26 11.34 2.23
CA LYS A 43 1.52 11.32 2.98
C LYS A 43 1.32 11.10 4.47
N VAL A 44 0.29 11.71 5.06
CA VAL A 44 -0.09 11.51 6.46
C VAL A 44 -0.48 10.05 6.67
N ASN A 45 -1.37 9.51 5.83
CA ASN A 45 -1.81 8.12 5.90
C ASN A 45 -0.63 7.13 5.79
N GLU A 46 0.32 7.37 4.87
CA GLU A 46 1.54 6.56 4.78
C GLU A 46 2.39 6.62 6.05
N HIS A 47 2.53 7.81 6.65
CA HIS A 47 3.29 7.98 7.87
C HIS A 47 2.64 7.24 9.04
N GLU A 48 1.32 7.35 9.19
CA GLU A 48 0.54 6.66 10.21
C GLU A 48 0.65 5.14 10.07
N LYS A 49 0.47 4.61 8.86
CA LYS A 49 0.64 3.17 8.59
C LYS A 49 2.06 2.69 8.89
N LYS A 50 3.09 3.48 8.54
CA LYS A 50 4.49 3.16 8.85
C LYS A 50 4.75 3.19 10.36
N LYS A 51 4.17 4.16 11.08
CA LYS A 51 4.28 4.26 12.54
C LYS A 51 3.61 3.04 13.20
N ARG A 52 2.39 2.71 12.78
CA ARG A 52 1.63 1.54 13.25
C ARG A 52 2.40 0.24 13.04
N LEU A 53 2.98 0.04 11.86
CA LEU A 53 3.80 -1.14 11.57
C LEU A 53 5.03 -1.24 12.49
N LYS A 54 5.70 -0.11 12.78
CA LYS A 54 6.82 -0.07 13.73
C LYS A 54 6.39 -0.40 15.16
N GLU A 55 5.20 0.03 15.59
CA GLU A 55 4.65 -0.31 16.90
C GLU A 55 4.42 -1.82 17.00
N VAL A 56 3.77 -2.42 16.00
CA VAL A 56 3.56 -3.88 15.96
C VAL A 56 4.88 -4.63 15.90
N TYR A 57 5.83 -4.18 15.07
CA TYR A 57 7.19 -4.71 15.03
C TYR A 57 7.88 -4.65 16.40
N SER A 58 7.73 -3.55 17.14
CA SER A 58 8.36 -3.39 18.47
C SER A 58 7.79 -4.35 19.52
N ARG A 59 6.49 -4.67 19.41
CA ARG A 59 5.78 -5.59 20.29
C ARG A 59 5.89 -7.06 19.90
N THR A 60 6.35 -7.35 18.67
CA THR A 60 6.51 -8.72 18.17
C THR A 60 7.74 -9.38 18.79
N ASP A 61 7.59 -10.60 19.31
CA ASP A 61 8.67 -11.37 19.92
C ASP A 61 9.72 -11.77 18.86
N SER A 62 10.99 -11.47 19.13
CA SER A 62 12.10 -11.74 18.19
C SER A 62 12.40 -13.23 18.01
N LYS A 63 11.92 -14.10 18.89
CA LYS A 63 12.06 -15.56 18.75
C LYS A 63 10.89 -16.18 17.98
N SER A 64 9.83 -15.40 17.74
CA SER A 64 8.68 -15.88 16.97
C SER A 64 9.04 -15.91 15.50
N ILE A 65 8.87 -17.09 14.88
CA ILE A 65 9.12 -17.31 13.45
C ILE A 65 8.00 -18.20 12.94
N MET A 66 7.53 -17.92 11.72
CA MET A 66 6.52 -18.70 11.03
C MET A 66 7.08 -19.28 9.73
N ARG A 67 6.81 -20.56 9.45
CA ARG A 67 7.13 -21.15 8.15
C ARG A 67 5.97 -20.91 7.19
N MET A 68 6.24 -20.18 6.11
CA MET A 68 5.31 -19.96 4.99
C MET A 68 5.15 -21.23 4.15
N LYS A 69 4.13 -21.24 3.28
CA LYS A 69 3.90 -22.36 2.37
C LYS A 69 4.93 -22.56 1.28
N SER A 70 5.62 -21.50 0.88
CA SER A 70 6.81 -21.61 0.05
C SER A 70 7.99 -22.31 0.74
N GLY A 71 7.90 -22.58 2.05
CA GLY A 71 9.02 -23.08 2.87
C GLY A 71 9.88 -21.96 3.46
N GLN A 72 9.70 -20.72 3.00
CA GLN A 72 10.38 -19.54 3.55
C GLN A 72 10.04 -19.36 5.03
N MET A 73 11.05 -19.00 5.82
CA MET A 73 10.85 -18.58 7.21
C MET A 73 10.58 -17.09 7.24
N PHE A 74 9.51 -16.69 7.93
CA PHE A 74 9.12 -15.31 8.14
C PHE A 74 9.28 -14.97 9.62
N ALA A 75 10.14 -14.01 9.91
CA ALA A 75 10.45 -13.56 11.26
C ALA A 75 9.98 -12.11 11.47
N ARG A 76 10.20 -11.61 12.68
CA ARG A 76 9.89 -10.23 13.05
C ARG A 76 10.53 -9.21 12.09
N GLU A 77 11.78 -9.45 11.71
CA GLU A 77 12.60 -8.59 10.85
C GLU A 77 12.00 -8.42 9.45
N ASP A 78 11.28 -9.43 8.96
CA ASP A 78 10.62 -9.40 7.65
C ASP A 78 9.39 -8.48 7.64
N LEU A 79 8.80 -8.15 8.81
CA LEU A 79 7.70 -7.18 8.90
C LEU A 79 8.08 -5.78 8.42
N LEU A 80 9.37 -5.41 8.46
CA LEU A 80 9.84 -4.09 8.03
C LEU A 80 10.56 -4.13 6.68
N ARG A 81 10.91 -5.32 6.17
CA ARG A 81 11.74 -5.46 4.97
C ARG A 81 10.89 -5.29 3.72
N GLY A 82 10.88 -4.08 3.16
CA GLY A 82 10.15 -3.79 1.92
C GLY A 82 8.62 -3.81 2.07
N GLN A 83 8.12 -4.07 3.27
CA GLN A 83 6.70 -4.17 3.57
C GLN A 83 6.08 -2.79 3.83
N LYS A 84 4.90 -2.57 3.25
CA LYS A 84 4.02 -1.43 3.55
C LYS A 84 2.74 -1.98 4.16
N LEU A 85 2.39 -1.50 5.35
CA LEU A 85 1.09 -1.82 5.95
C LEU A 85 -0.01 -1.19 5.09
N ILE A 86 -0.98 -1.99 4.68
CA ILE A 86 -2.18 -1.56 3.96
C ILE A 86 -3.33 -1.39 4.95
N HIS A 87 -3.52 -2.38 5.82
CA HIS A 87 -4.59 -2.40 6.81
C HIS A 87 -4.23 -3.30 7.99
N ASP A 88 -4.71 -2.97 9.19
CA ASP A 88 -4.64 -3.85 10.35
C ASP A 88 -5.93 -3.80 11.15
N GLY A 89 -6.25 -4.90 11.82
CA GLY A 89 -7.44 -5.00 12.64
C GLY A 89 -7.57 -6.34 13.38
N PRO A 90 -8.44 -6.41 14.38
CA PRO A 90 -8.73 -7.66 15.09
C PRO A 90 -9.53 -8.60 14.17
N LEU A 91 -9.11 -9.85 14.08
CA LEU A 91 -9.83 -10.91 13.38
C LEU A 91 -9.81 -12.18 14.23
N GLN A 92 -10.60 -13.18 13.83
CA GLN A 92 -10.60 -14.48 14.46
C GLN A 92 -10.28 -15.58 13.44
N LEU A 93 -9.36 -16.47 13.79
CA LEU A 93 -9.04 -17.66 12.99
C LEU A 93 -9.81 -18.85 13.52
N LYS A 94 -10.53 -19.57 12.64
CA LYS A 94 -11.21 -20.80 13.00
C LYS A 94 -10.32 -22.00 12.75
N ASN A 95 -10.14 -22.80 13.80
CA ASN A 95 -9.40 -24.04 13.70
C ASN A 95 -10.29 -25.20 13.24
N SER A 96 -9.67 -26.34 12.94
CA SER A 96 -10.30 -27.57 12.45
C SER A 96 -11.24 -28.21 13.48
N ALA A 97 -11.10 -27.84 14.76
CA ALA A 97 -12.02 -28.21 15.84
C ALA A 97 -13.20 -27.22 15.99
N GLY A 98 -13.31 -26.23 15.10
CA GLY A 98 -14.36 -25.20 15.11
C GLY A 98 -14.18 -24.09 16.14
N ARG A 99 -13.05 -24.04 16.85
CA ARG A 99 -12.74 -22.99 17.83
C ARG A 99 -12.18 -21.76 17.14
N LEU A 100 -12.66 -20.59 17.55
CA LEU A 100 -12.17 -19.29 17.13
C LEU A 100 -10.99 -18.86 18.02
N LYS A 101 -9.96 -18.29 17.41
CA LYS A 101 -8.81 -17.68 18.09
C LYS A 101 -8.68 -16.23 17.69
N ASP A 102 -8.68 -15.34 18.67
CA ASP A 102 -8.45 -13.91 18.45
C ASP A 102 -7.02 -13.66 17.99
N VAL A 103 -6.88 -12.85 16.94
CA VAL A 103 -5.62 -12.45 16.34
C VAL A 103 -5.67 -10.98 15.92
N GLN A 104 -4.52 -10.33 15.93
CA GLN A 104 -4.28 -9.08 15.21
C GLN A 104 -3.81 -9.44 13.80
N ALA A 105 -4.60 -9.06 12.79
CA ALA A 105 -4.22 -9.23 11.39
C ALA A 105 -3.51 -7.99 10.86
N LEU A 106 -2.53 -8.20 10.00
CA LEU A 106 -1.83 -7.18 9.22
C LEU A 106 -1.90 -7.57 7.74
N LEU A 107 -2.57 -6.76 6.93
CA LEU A 107 -2.44 -6.81 5.48
C LEU A 107 -1.24 -5.95 5.08
N LEU A 108 -0.17 -6.59 4.63
CA LEU A 108 1.00 -5.93 4.06
C LEU A 108 0.91 -5.93 2.54
N ARG A 109 1.98 -5.49 1.86
CA ARG A 109 1.98 -5.33 0.39
C ARG A 109 1.72 -6.64 -0.34
N ASP A 110 2.38 -7.71 0.07
CA ASP A 110 2.43 -9.00 -0.62
C ASP A 110 2.05 -10.20 0.27
N VAL A 111 1.80 -9.95 1.55
CA VAL A 111 1.45 -10.98 2.54
C VAL A 111 0.37 -10.47 3.50
N ILE A 112 -0.45 -11.39 4.00
CA ILE A 112 -1.27 -11.19 5.19
C ILE A 112 -0.68 -11.98 6.37
N VAL A 113 -0.52 -11.32 7.52
CA VAL A 113 0.11 -11.85 8.72
C VAL A 113 -0.91 -11.86 9.85
N PHE A 114 -1.05 -12.99 10.54
CA PHE A 114 -1.85 -13.09 11.75
C PHE A 114 -0.97 -13.25 12.99
N LEU A 115 -1.14 -12.34 13.94
CA LEU A 115 -0.40 -12.30 15.19
C LEU A 115 -1.35 -12.59 16.36
N GLN A 116 -0.94 -13.47 17.26
CA GLN A 116 -1.63 -13.66 18.53
C GLN A 116 -0.97 -12.79 19.59
N GLU A 117 -1.79 -12.16 20.44
CA GLU A 117 -1.29 -11.50 21.63
C GLU A 117 -1.05 -12.54 22.75
N LYS A 118 0.16 -12.55 23.30
CA LYS A 118 0.57 -13.40 24.41
C LYS A 118 1.55 -12.63 25.30
N ASP A 119 1.25 -12.56 26.58
CA ASP A 119 2.09 -11.86 27.57
C ASP A 119 2.41 -10.41 27.15
N GLN A 120 1.40 -9.69 26.64
CA GLN A 120 1.47 -8.30 26.10
C GLN A 120 2.35 -8.11 24.84
N LYS A 121 2.89 -9.21 24.30
CA LYS A 121 3.65 -9.24 23.05
C LYS A 121 2.86 -9.90 21.94
N TYR A 122 3.24 -9.61 20.70
CA TYR A 122 2.76 -10.35 19.55
C TYR A 122 3.67 -11.54 19.24
N ILE A 123 3.05 -12.67 18.92
CA ILE A 123 3.70 -13.85 18.34
C ILE A 123 2.95 -14.25 17.08
N PHE A 124 3.61 -14.87 16.10
CA PHE A 124 2.89 -15.42 14.95
C PHE A 124 1.85 -16.44 15.41
N ALA A 125 0.62 -16.30 14.93
CA ALA A 125 -0.49 -17.12 15.36
C ALA A 125 -0.26 -18.60 14.98
N SER A 126 -0.77 -19.52 15.79
CA SER A 126 -0.72 -20.96 15.50
C SER A 126 -2.10 -21.48 15.12
N LEU A 127 -2.20 -22.15 13.98
CA LEU A 127 -3.47 -22.68 13.46
C LEU A 127 -3.28 -24.09 12.90
N ASP A 128 -3.45 -25.14 13.71
CA ASP A 128 -3.41 -26.56 13.27
C ASP A 128 -2.28 -26.93 12.30
N GLN A 129 -1.08 -26.42 12.53
CA GLN A 129 0.10 -26.60 11.66
C GLN A 129 -0.01 -25.96 10.26
N ARG A 130 -1.05 -25.15 10.01
CA ARG A 130 -1.18 -24.26 8.84
C ARG A 130 -0.33 -23.00 9.03
N SER A 131 0.05 -22.39 7.90
CA SER A 131 0.78 -21.12 7.96
C SER A 131 -0.17 -19.97 8.22
N THR A 132 0.23 -19.07 9.11
CA THR A 132 -0.51 -17.83 9.45
C THR A 132 0.20 -16.58 8.89
N VAL A 133 1.20 -16.79 8.06
CA VAL A 133 1.76 -15.79 7.15
C VAL A 133 1.49 -16.28 5.74
N ILE A 134 0.53 -15.64 5.08
CA ILE A 134 -0.03 -16.12 3.82
C ILE A 134 0.35 -15.13 2.72
N SER A 135 0.99 -15.61 1.66
CA SER A 135 1.26 -14.77 0.48
C SER A 135 -0.03 -14.46 -0.26
N LEU A 136 -0.14 -13.23 -0.74
CA LEU A 136 -1.24 -12.78 -1.58
C LEU A 136 -1.13 -13.30 -3.02
N LEU A 137 0.07 -13.75 -3.43
CA LEU A 137 0.30 -14.30 -4.76
C LEU A 137 -0.54 -15.58 -4.96
N LYS A 138 -1.39 -15.58 -5.99
CA LYS A 138 -2.34 -16.67 -6.30
C LYS A 138 -3.26 -17.01 -5.11
N LEU A 139 -3.57 -16.04 -4.26
CA LEU A 139 -4.56 -16.20 -3.21
C LEU A 139 -5.97 -16.17 -3.83
N ILE A 140 -6.92 -16.93 -3.27
CA ILE A 140 -8.34 -16.84 -3.62
C ILE A 140 -9.07 -16.45 -2.35
N VAL A 141 -9.79 -15.33 -2.40
CA VAL A 141 -10.60 -14.81 -1.30
C VAL A 141 -12.08 -15.05 -1.59
N ARG A 142 -12.79 -15.70 -0.67
CA ARG A 142 -14.21 -16.06 -0.83
C ARG A 142 -15.01 -15.77 0.43
N GLU A 143 -16.31 -15.56 0.26
CA GLU A 143 -17.24 -15.48 1.39
C GLU A 143 -17.54 -16.87 1.96
N VAL A 144 -17.82 -16.96 3.26
CA VAL A 144 -18.37 -18.18 3.85
C VAL A 144 -19.88 -18.18 3.66
N ALA A 145 -20.42 -19.26 3.08
CA ALA A 145 -21.86 -19.39 2.88
C ALA A 145 -22.58 -19.46 4.24
N ASN A 146 -23.69 -18.70 4.37
CA ASN A 146 -24.50 -18.59 5.59
C ASN A 146 -23.75 -18.05 6.83
N GLU A 147 -22.60 -17.39 6.64
CA GLU A 147 -21.85 -16.77 7.71
C GLU A 147 -21.34 -15.40 7.24
N GLU A 148 -22.10 -14.35 7.55
CA GLU A 148 -21.88 -13.02 6.96
C GLU A 148 -20.55 -12.38 7.37
N LYS A 149 -20.00 -12.79 8.52
CA LYS A 149 -18.73 -12.29 9.06
C LYS A 149 -17.52 -13.11 8.61
N GLY A 150 -17.75 -14.24 7.97
CA GLY A 150 -16.71 -15.19 7.58
C GLY A 150 -16.19 -14.96 6.16
N LEU A 151 -14.89 -15.14 5.98
CA LEU A 151 -14.24 -15.28 4.69
C LEU A 151 -13.25 -16.46 4.69
N PHE A 152 -13.01 -17.03 3.51
CA PHE A 152 -11.96 -18.00 3.26
C PHE A 152 -10.79 -17.37 2.52
N LEU A 153 -9.58 -17.65 2.99
CA LEU A 153 -8.33 -17.40 2.29
C LEU A 153 -7.79 -18.74 1.80
N ILE A 154 -7.71 -18.91 0.48
CA ILE A 154 -7.30 -20.17 -0.14
C ILE A 154 -6.04 -19.93 -0.95
N THR A 155 -4.94 -20.54 -0.53
CA THR A 155 -3.67 -20.48 -1.27
C THR A 155 -3.76 -21.39 -2.51
N ALA A 156 -3.73 -20.82 -3.72
CA ALA A 156 -3.71 -21.57 -4.96
C ALA A 156 -2.30 -21.62 -5.58
N GLY A 157 -2.06 -22.55 -6.51
CA GLY A 157 -0.79 -22.64 -7.24
C GLY A 157 0.37 -23.27 -6.47
N ILE A 158 0.10 -23.94 -5.34
CA ILE A 158 1.03 -24.78 -4.58
C ILE A 158 0.52 -26.24 -4.59
N GLU A 159 1.41 -27.22 -4.37
CA GLU A 159 1.06 -28.66 -4.43
C GLU A 159 -0.13 -29.05 -3.53
N LYS A 160 -0.30 -28.36 -2.39
CA LYS A 160 -1.41 -28.57 -1.46
C LYS A 160 -2.02 -27.24 -1.06
N PRO A 161 -3.16 -26.85 -1.66
CA PRO A 161 -3.89 -25.66 -1.26
C PRO A 161 -4.27 -25.70 0.22
N GLU A 162 -4.03 -24.60 0.92
CA GLU A 162 -4.58 -24.39 2.25
C GLU A 162 -5.73 -23.42 2.22
N MET A 163 -6.80 -23.80 2.90
CA MET A 163 -7.95 -22.96 3.19
C MET A 163 -7.89 -22.52 4.65
N VAL A 164 -7.88 -21.22 4.88
CA VAL A 164 -7.93 -20.61 6.22
C VAL A 164 -9.26 -19.86 6.34
N GLU A 165 -10.02 -20.17 7.38
CA GLU A 165 -11.30 -19.55 7.66
C GLU A 165 -11.11 -18.43 8.69
N VAL A 166 -11.50 -17.22 8.31
CA VAL A 166 -11.25 -15.98 9.03
C VAL A 166 -12.57 -15.28 9.28
N TYR A 167 -12.75 -14.73 10.47
CA TYR A 167 -13.96 -14.03 10.89
C TYR A 167 -13.63 -12.60 11.30
N ALA A 168 -14.40 -11.65 10.79
CA ALA A 168 -14.37 -10.26 11.21
C ALA A 168 -15.43 -9.98 12.31
N SER A 169 -15.40 -8.79 12.90
CA SER A 169 -16.39 -8.42 13.93
C SER A 169 -17.79 -8.17 13.34
N SER A 170 -17.86 -7.72 12.08
CA SER A 170 -19.10 -7.45 11.34
C SER A 170 -18.99 -7.83 9.86
N LYS A 171 -20.13 -7.79 9.15
CA LYS A 171 -20.21 -8.02 7.70
C LYS A 171 -19.49 -6.92 6.92
N GLU A 172 -19.63 -5.68 7.36
CA GLU A 172 -18.98 -4.50 6.76
C GLU A 172 -17.47 -4.59 6.89
N GLU A 173 -16.98 -5.00 8.06
CA GLU A 173 -15.56 -5.23 8.27
C GLU A 173 -15.06 -6.40 7.41
N ARG A 174 -15.79 -7.51 7.34
CA ARG A 174 -15.49 -8.63 6.44
C ARG A 174 -15.37 -8.17 4.98
N ASN A 175 -16.31 -7.34 4.52
CA ASN A 175 -16.30 -6.78 3.16
C ASN A 175 -15.09 -5.88 2.93
N THR A 176 -14.76 -5.04 3.91
CA THR A 176 -13.58 -4.15 3.87
C THR A 176 -12.29 -4.97 3.73
N TRP A 177 -12.12 -6.02 4.54
CA TRP A 177 -10.97 -6.93 4.42
C TRP A 177 -10.92 -7.60 3.04
N MET A 178 -12.04 -8.14 2.55
CA MET A 178 -12.07 -8.78 1.24
C MET A 178 -11.66 -7.83 0.12
N GLN A 179 -12.22 -6.61 0.11
CA GLN A 179 -11.90 -5.59 -0.87
C GLN A 179 -10.41 -5.22 -0.82
N LEU A 180 -9.88 -4.88 0.35
CA LEU A 180 -8.49 -4.46 0.50
C LEU A 180 -7.50 -5.57 0.12
N ILE A 181 -7.80 -6.83 0.46
CA ILE A 181 -6.97 -7.97 0.06
C ILE A 181 -6.98 -8.12 -1.47
N GLN A 182 -8.15 -8.00 -2.11
CA GLN A 182 -8.27 -8.10 -3.56
C GLN A 182 -7.55 -6.95 -4.29
N GLU A 183 -7.68 -5.72 -3.79
CA GLU A 183 -6.95 -4.55 -4.32
C GLU A 183 -5.43 -4.73 -4.18
N ALA A 184 -4.97 -5.23 -3.02
CA ALA A 184 -3.56 -5.53 -2.81
C ALA A 184 -3.05 -6.58 -3.81
N MET A 185 -3.80 -7.67 -4.00
CA MET A 185 -3.47 -8.71 -4.99
C MET A 185 -3.38 -8.15 -6.42
N GLN A 186 -4.33 -7.30 -6.83
CA GLN A 186 -4.34 -6.69 -8.16
C GLN A 186 -3.15 -5.73 -8.35
N SER A 187 -2.79 -4.96 -7.32
CA SER A 187 -1.62 -4.07 -7.39
C SER A 187 -0.29 -4.82 -7.56
N MET A 188 -0.24 -6.11 -7.18
CA MET A 188 0.96 -6.93 -7.40
C MET A 188 1.05 -7.46 -8.84
N GLU A 189 -0.08 -7.72 -9.49
CA GLU A 189 -0.13 -8.19 -10.88
C GLU A 189 0.14 -7.05 -11.88
N GLY A 190 -0.14 -5.80 -11.50
CA GLY A 190 0.12 -4.61 -12.33
C GLY A 190 1.60 -4.22 -12.47
N ASP A 191 2.49 -4.73 -11.62
CA ASP A 191 3.95 -4.48 -11.71
C ASP A 191 4.63 -5.40 -12.76
N ASP A 192 3.93 -6.38 -13.35
CA ASP A 192 4.48 -7.29 -14.36
C ASP A 192 4.23 -6.84 -15.83
N ASP A 193 3.45 -5.76 -16.05
CA ASP A 193 3.19 -5.16 -17.39
C ASP A 193 3.79 -3.74 -17.56
N GLU A 194 4.55 -3.25 -16.57
CA GLU A 194 5.51 -2.17 -16.79
C GLU A 194 6.89 -2.77 -17.00
N GLY A 195 7.25 -2.96 -18.28
CA GLY A 195 8.58 -3.41 -18.68
C GLY A 195 9.70 -2.61 -17.98
N VAL A 196 10.47 -3.32 -17.16
CA VAL A 196 11.93 -3.24 -16.93
C VAL A 196 12.67 -2.04 -17.61
N PRO A 197 13.74 -1.47 -17.02
CA PRO A 197 13.88 -0.70 -15.77
C PRO A 197 14.77 0.58 -15.98
N SER A 198 14.81 1.49 -15.00
CA SER A 198 16.01 2.31 -14.67
C SER A 198 16.68 3.15 -15.81
N GLU A 199 16.16 4.35 -16.09
CA GLU A 199 16.92 5.39 -16.83
C GLU A 199 17.96 6.13 -15.95
N ASN A 200 18.03 5.89 -14.62
CA ASN A 200 18.88 6.70 -13.75
C ASN A 200 20.33 6.22 -13.56
N GLU A 201 20.67 4.96 -13.87
CA GLU A 201 22.05 4.45 -13.68
C GLU A 201 22.93 4.62 -14.93
N GLU A 202 22.35 4.50 -16.14
CA GLU A 202 23.08 4.65 -17.41
C GLU A 202 23.43 6.12 -17.69
N ASP A 203 22.49 7.05 -17.47
CA ASP A 203 22.74 8.49 -17.66
C ASP A 203 23.79 9.03 -16.67
N ARG A 204 23.82 8.53 -15.43
CA ARG A 204 24.83 8.93 -14.45
C ARG A 204 26.24 8.46 -14.86
N ARG A 205 26.37 7.26 -15.44
CA ARG A 205 27.65 6.76 -15.96
C ARG A 205 28.11 7.54 -17.20
N LEU A 206 27.19 7.90 -18.09
CA LEU A 206 27.51 8.70 -19.27
C LEU A 206 27.96 10.12 -18.90
N GLN A 207 27.36 10.73 -17.88
CA GLN A 207 27.81 12.00 -17.34
C GLN A 207 29.20 11.92 -16.68
N GLU A 208 29.49 10.87 -15.91
CA GLU A 208 30.83 10.69 -15.31
C GLU A 208 31.93 10.47 -16.36
N ILE A 209 31.64 9.76 -17.45
CA ILE A 209 32.58 9.56 -18.56
C ILE A 209 32.83 10.89 -19.30
N LYS A 210 31.76 11.65 -19.59
CA LYS A 210 31.87 12.97 -20.25
C LYS A 210 32.67 13.98 -19.43
N VAL A 211 32.50 13.98 -18.10
CA VAL A 211 33.25 14.86 -17.19
C VAL A 211 34.73 14.45 -17.10
N LYS A 212 35.05 13.16 -17.19
CA LYS A 212 36.44 12.68 -17.23
C LYS A 212 37.13 12.99 -18.56
N GLU A 213 36.42 12.89 -19.69
CA GLU A 213 36.97 13.27 -21.00
C GLU A 213 37.26 14.77 -21.10
N LEU A 214 36.34 15.62 -20.62
CA LEU A 214 36.55 17.09 -20.60
C LEU A 214 37.76 17.50 -19.75
N ARG A 215 38.01 16.82 -18.62
CA ARG A 215 39.19 17.05 -17.77
C ARG A 215 40.48 16.45 -18.33
N GLY A 216 40.38 15.46 -19.22
CA GLY A 216 41.52 14.86 -19.92
C GLY A 216 42.01 15.67 -21.12
N THR A 217 41.11 16.45 -21.75
CA THR A 217 41.43 17.27 -22.93
C THR A 217 42.08 18.63 -22.61
N GLU A 218 42.05 19.10 -21.35
CA GLU A 218 42.72 20.34 -20.94
C GLU A 218 44.22 20.18 -20.62
N PHE A 219 44.76 18.94 -20.58
CA PHE A 219 46.17 18.69 -20.27
C PHE A 219 47.05 18.30 -21.48
N HIS A 220 46.53 18.36 -22.70
CA HIS A 220 47.31 18.01 -23.90
C HIS A 220 47.46 19.12 -24.96
N PHE A 221 47.40 20.38 -24.55
CA PHE A 221 47.77 21.51 -25.40
C PHE A 221 48.57 22.57 -24.63
N SER A 222 49.85 22.26 -24.33
CA SER A 222 50.93 23.25 -24.21
C SER A 222 52.25 22.54 -23.86
N PHE A 223 52.97 22.05 -24.88
CA PHE A 223 54.44 22.21 -24.98
C PHE A 223 54.93 21.59 -26.31
N SER A 224 54.99 22.40 -27.37
CA SER A 224 55.97 22.22 -28.46
C SER A 224 56.14 23.50 -29.27
N GLY A 225 57.39 23.98 -29.36
CA GLY A 225 57.84 25.14 -30.14
C GLY A 225 58.06 26.37 -29.26
N LEU A 226 59.26 26.92 -29.09
CA LEU A 226 60.32 27.14 -30.08
C LEU A 226 61.73 26.98 -29.46
N LYS A 227 62.66 26.64 -30.36
CA LYS A 227 64.11 26.87 -30.26
C LYS A 227 64.44 28.33 -29.92
#